data_AF-A0A2K0XEF5-F1
#
_entry.id   AF-A0A2K0XEF5-F1
#
_cell.length_a   1.000
_cell.length_b   1.000
_cell.length_c   1.000
_cell.angle_alpha   90.00
_cell.angle_beta   90.00
_cell.angle_gamma   90.00
#
_symmetry.space_group_name_H-M   'P 1'
#
loop_
_entity.id
_entity.type
_entity.pdbx_description
1 polymer ?
#
loop_
_entity_poly.entity_id
_entity_poly.type
_entity_poly.pdbx_seq_one_letter_code
_entity_poly.pdbx_strand_id
1 'polypeptide(L)'
;MTKNNYDTPQTKYTSLSEIRERKQALLDNIRNDDSQMKALWDQLFGTSPSSLTTNLPSKRFSGLLNTGAGVFDGIVLGWKLYRKFKKRR
;
A
#
# COMPACT_ATOMS: atom_id res chain seq x y z
N MET A 1 -18.20 -6.62 9.12
CA MET A 1 -17.34 -7.76 9.49
C MET A 1 -16.10 -7.76 8.61
N THR A 2 -14.96 -7.31 9.14
CA THR A 2 -13.66 -7.39 8.46
C THR A 2 -13.01 -8.73 8.80
N LYS A 3 -12.89 -9.62 7.80
CA LYS A 3 -12.19 -10.90 7.94
C LYS A 3 -10.68 -10.64 7.85
N ASN A 4 -10.01 -10.56 8.99
CA ASN A 4 -8.55 -10.52 9.04
C ASN A 4 -8.04 -11.95 8.79
N ASN A 5 -7.63 -12.23 7.56
CA ASN A 5 -7.14 -13.54 7.14
C ASN A 5 -5.60 -13.54 7.23
N TYR A 6 -5.06 -13.98 8.36
CA TYR A 6 -3.62 -14.18 8.57
C TYR A 6 -3.24 -15.66 8.68
N ASP A 7 -4.16 -16.56 8.35
CA ASP A 7 -3.85 -17.99 8.21
C ASP A 7 -3.71 -18.29 6.73
N THR A 8 -2.54 -17.98 6.17
CA THR A 8 -2.17 -18.59 4.89
C THR A 8 -1.88 -20.06 5.18
N PRO A 9 -2.69 -21.02 4.68
CA PRO A 9 -2.37 -22.43 4.87
C PRO A 9 -0.99 -22.65 4.28
N GLN A 10 -0.07 -23.23 5.06
CA GLN A 10 1.25 -23.68 4.60
C GLN A 10 1.01 -24.79 3.58
N THR A 11 0.68 -24.40 2.35
CA THR A 11 0.44 -25.29 1.22
C THR A 11 1.80 -25.88 0.88
N LYS A 12 1.99 -27.14 1.28
CA LYS A 12 3.21 -27.88 0.97
C LYS A 12 3.22 -28.17 -0.52
N TYR A 13 3.93 -27.35 -1.28
CA TYR A 13 4.09 -27.55 -2.71
C TYR A 13 4.85 -28.84 -2.98
N THR A 14 4.34 -29.66 -3.90
CA THR A 14 4.92 -30.97 -4.22
C THR A 14 5.66 -30.99 -5.55
N SER A 15 5.42 -30.00 -6.41
CA SER A 15 6.03 -29.87 -7.73
C SER A 15 6.42 -28.42 -8.08
N LEU A 16 7.43 -28.26 -8.93
CA LEU A 16 7.83 -26.96 -9.49
C LEU A 16 6.77 -26.36 -10.44
N SER A 17 6.02 -27.22 -11.15
CA SER A 17 4.93 -26.77 -12.04
C SER A 17 3.82 -26.09 -11.26
N GLU A 18 3.43 -26.69 -10.13
CA GLU A 18 2.41 -26.18 -9.20
C GLU A 18 2.80 -24.79 -8.65
N ILE A 19 4.07 -24.61 -8.26
CA ILE A 19 4.61 -23.32 -7.80
C ILE A 19 4.51 -22.26 -8.91
N ARG A 20 4.84 -22.64 -10.14
CA ARG A 20 4.80 -21.72 -11.28
C ARG A 20 3.38 -21.28 -11.59
N GLU A 21 2.44 -22.21 -11.63
CA GLU A 21 1.02 -21.93 -11.86
C GLU A 21 0.47 -21.03 -10.76
N ARG A 22 0.75 -21.34 -9.49
CA ARG A 22 0.32 -20.51 -8.37
C ARG A 22 0.93 -19.10 -8.42
N LYS A 23 2.21 -18.99 -8.78
CA LYS A 23 2.89 -17.71 -8.95
C LYS A 23 2.24 -16.87 -10.06
N GLN A 24 1.90 -17.49 -11.19
CA GLN A 24 1.20 -16.80 -12.28
C GLN A 24 -0.17 -16.31 -11.83
N ALA A 25 -0.97 -17.17 -11.20
CA ALA A 25 -2.27 -16.78 -10.66
C ALA A 25 -2.16 -15.63 -9.64
N LEU A 26 -1.13 -15.64 -8.77
CA LEU A 26 -0.91 -14.55 -7.81
C LEU A 26 -0.54 -13.24 -8.52
N LEU A 27 0.33 -13.30 -9.53
CA LEU A 27 0.73 -12.12 -10.31
C LEU A 27 -0.45 -11.50 -11.04
N ASP A 28 -1.35 -12.33 -11.58
CA ASP A 28 -2.53 -11.84 -12.29
C ASP A 28 -3.53 -11.17 -11.33
N ASN A 29 -3.70 -11.73 -10.12
CA ASN A 29 -4.47 -11.08 -9.06
C ASN A 29 -3.86 -9.72 -8.67
N ILE A 30 -2.54 -9.65 -8.46
CA ILE A 30 -1.84 -8.39 -8.14
C ILE A 30 -2.05 -7.35 -9.24
N ARG A 31 -1.94 -7.73 -10.51
CA ARG A 31 -2.17 -6.81 -11.63
C ARG A 31 -3.60 -6.30 -11.68
N ASN A 32 -4.57 -7.17 -11.42
CA ASN A 32 -5.97 -6.78 -11.34
C ASN A 32 -6.18 -5.78 -10.21
N ASP A 33 -5.68 -6.08 -9.01
CA ASP A 33 -5.80 -5.22 -7.83
C ASP A 33 -5.10 -3.86 -8.06
N ASP A 34 -3.91 -3.85 -8.67
CA ASP A 34 -3.21 -2.62 -9.06
C ASP A 34 -4.05 -1.75 -10.00
N SER A 35 -4.77 -2.35 -10.95
CA SER A 35 -5.63 -1.60 -11.87
C SER A 35 -6.83 -0.98 -11.15
N GLN A 36 -7.42 -1.69 -10.19
CA GLN A 36 -8.52 -1.20 -9.37
C GLN A 36 -8.05 -0.11 -8.41
N MET A 37 -6.88 -0.29 -7.79
CA MET A 37 -6.25 0.72 -6.95
C MET A 37 -5.97 2.00 -7.74
N LYS A 38 -5.45 1.89 -8.97
CA LYS A 38 -5.26 3.05 -9.86
C LYS A 38 -6.57 3.73 -10.22
N ALA A 39 -7.60 2.97 -10.59
CA ALA A 39 -8.90 3.55 -10.91
C ALA A 39 -9.52 4.29 -9.71
N LEU A 40 -9.46 3.70 -8.51
CA LEU A 40 -9.92 4.34 -7.26
C LEU A 40 -9.05 5.56 -6.90
N TRP A 41 -7.74 5.46 -7.10
CA TRP A 41 -6.82 6.58 -6.89
C TRP A 41 -7.14 7.74 -7.83
N ASP A 42 -7.37 7.47 -9.11
CA ASP A 42 -7.74 8.48 -10.10
C ASP A 42 -9.14 9.06 -9.84
N GLN A 43 -10.08 8.27 -9.32
CA GLN A 43 -11.39 8.79 -8.89
C GLN A 43 -11.26 9.74 -7.68
N LEU A 44 -10.42 9.42 -6.72
CA LEU A 44 -10.25 10.21 -5.49
C LEU A 44 -9.31 11.41 -5.66
N PHE A 45 -8.30 11.29 -6.52
CA PHE A 45 -7.22 12.26 -6.66
C PHE A 45 -6.95 12.71 -8.11
N GLY A 46 -7.45 12.00 -9.13
CA GLY A 46 -7.35 12.39 -10.53
C GLY A 46 -8.18 13.64 -10.85
N THR A 47 -9.14 13.99 -9.99
CA THR A 47 -9.72 15.33 -9.92
C THR A 47 -8.85 16.23 -9.02
N SER A 48 -7.59 16.41 -9.40
CA SER A 48 -6.77 17.48 -8.82
C SER A 48 -7.42 18.83 -9.17
N PRO A 49 -7.57 19.75 -8.21
CA PRO A 49 -8.47 20.89 -8.30
C PRO A 49 -7.82 22.00 -9.12
N SER A 50 -7.74 21.82 -10.44
CA SER A 50 -7.38 22.89 -11.37
C SER A 50 -8.36 24.08 -11.32
N SER A 51 -9.46 24.00 -10.55
CA SER A 51 -10.32 25.14 -10.21
C SER A 51 -10.08 25.78 -8.83
N LEU A 52 -9.19 25.24 -7.97
CA LEU A 52 -8.81 25.88 -6.69
C LEU A 52 -7.38 26.46 -6.68
N THR A 53 -6.73 26.57 -7.84
CA THR A 53 -5.33 27.02 -7.91
C THR A 53 -5.13 28.52 -7.77
N THR A 54 -6.15 29.34 -7.53
CA THR A 54 -5.92 30.79 -7.69
C THR A 54 -5.11 31.41 -6.56
N ASN A 55 -5.22 31.06 -5.26
CA ASN A 55 -4.47 31.82 -4.25
C ASN A 55 -4.33 31.11 -2.88
N LEU A 56 -3.29 30.29 -2.63
CA LEU A 56 -2.63 30.22 -1.30
C LEU A 56 -1.45 29.22 -1.24
N PRO A 57 -0.24 29.65 -0.82
CA PRO A 57 0.93 28.77 -0.69
C PRO A 57 0.82 27.77 0.48
N SER A 58 -0.12 27.97 1.42
CA SER A 58 -0.31 27.14 2.62
C SER A 58 -1.22 25.92 2.44
N LYS A 59 -1.93 25.78 1.32
CA LYS A 59 -2.91 24.69 1.10
C LYS A 59 -2.38 23.48 0.30
N ARG A 60 -1.13 23.54 -0.17
CA ARG A 60 -0.48 22.45 -0.93
C ARG A 60 -0.23 21.17 -0.11
N PHE A 61 -0.35 21.24 1.21
CA PHE A 61 -0.24 20.08 2.11
C PHE A 61 -1.56 19.33 2.34
N SER A 62 -2.69 19.80 1.78
CA SER A 62 -3.98 19.13 1.96
C SER A 62 -4.03 17.72 1.36
N GLY A 63 -3.19 17.43 0.35
CA GLY A 63 -3.11 16.11 -0.28
C GLY A 63 -2.48 15.01 0.58
N LEU A 64 -1.86 15.36 1.71
CA LEU A 64 -1.21 14.41 2.63
C LEU A 64 -2.01 14.13 3.90
N LEU A 65 -3.08 14.89 4.17
CA LEU A 65 -3.78 14.85 5.45
C LEU A 65 -4.84 13.74 5.53
N ASN A 66 -5.40 13.27 4.40
CA ASN A 66 -6.44 12.23 4.44
C ASN A 66 -5.88 10.80 4.58
N THR A 67 -4.56 10.62 4.52
CA THR A 67 -3.85 9.34 4.76
C THR A 67 -2.87 9.49 5.94
N GLY A 68 -3.23 10.30 6.94
CA GLY A 68 -2.27 10.90 7.87
C GLY A 68 -2.22 10.36 9.31
N ALA A 69 -2.87 9.24 9.64
CA ALA A 69 -2.85 8.73 11.04
C ALA A 69 -2.41 7.27 11.19
N GLY A 70 -2.76 6.37 10.26
CA GLY A 70 -2.44 4.94 10.39
C GLY A 70 -1.05 4.55 9.88
N VAL A 71 -0.60 5.12 8.76
CA VAL A 71 0.69 4.78 8.12
C VAL A 71 1.86 5.47 8.84
N PHE A 72 1.61 6.62 9.46
CA PHE A 72 2.65 7.38 10.16
C PHE A 72 3.21 6.61 11.37
N ASP A 73 2.38 5.94 12.17
CA ASP A 73 2.87 5.12 13.28
C ASP A 73 3.71 3.92 12.79
N GLY A 74 3.29 3.27 11.71
CA GLY A 74 4.05 2.18 11.08
C GLY A 74 5.43 2.62 10.57
N ILE A 75 5.53 3.79 9.94
CA ILE A 75 6.81 4.35 9.46
C ILE A 75 7.69 4.78 10.64
N VAL A 76 7.11 5.44 11.66
CA VAL A 76 7.84 5.87 12.87
C VAL A 76 8.36 4.65 13.65
N LEU A 77 7.56 3.59 13.77
CA LEU A 77 7.98 2.33 14.38
C LEU A 77 9.07 1.65 13.56
N GLY A 78 8.94 1.59 12.23
CA GLY A 78 9.98 1.08 11.33
C GLY A 78 11.31 1.83 11.48
N TRP A 79 11.26 3.17 11.55
CA TRP A 79 12.43 4.02 11.77
C TRP A 79 13.04 3.84 13.17
N LYS A 80 12.20 3.73 14.20
CA LYS A 80 12.64 3.50 15.59
C LYS A 80 13.31 2.14 15.74
N LEU A 81 12.77 1.12 15.07
CA LEU A 81 13.33 -0.23 15.03
C LEU A 81 14.66 -0.22 14.26
N TYR A 82 14.71 0.38 13.06
CA TYR A 82 15.94 0.58 12.28
C TYR A 82 17.04 1.27 13.10
N ARG A 83 16.71 2.34 13.83
CA ARG A 83 17.65 3.06 14.69
C ARG A 83 18.15 2.20 15.86
N LYS A 84 17.28 1.39 16.48
CA LYS A 84 17.65 0.52 17.60
C LYS A 84 18.60 -0.61 17.18
N PHE A 85 18.39 -1.20 16.00
CA PHE A 85 19.23 -2.28 15.49
C PHE A 85 20.53 -1.78 14.84
N LYS A 86 20.53 -0.59 14.23
CA LYS A 86 21.75 0.01 13.65
C LYS A 86 22.79 0.41 14.69
N LYS A 87 22.38 0.79 15.91
CA LYS A 87 23.30 1.19 17.00
C LYS A 87 23.88 -0.01 17.79
N ARG A 88 23.45 -1.24 17.50
CA ARG A 88 23.95 -2.48 18.14
C ARG A 88 24.89 -3.29 17.24
N ARG A 89 25.42 -2.69 16.18
CA ARG A 89 26.64 -3.14 15.50
C ARG A 89 27.72 -2.08 15.66
#